data_AF-A0A233VWE3-F1
#
_entry.id   AF-A0A233VWE3-F1
#
_cell.length_a   1.000
_cell.length_b   1.000
_cell.length_c   1.000
_cell.angle_alpha   90.00
_cell.angle_beta   90.00
_cell.angle_gamma   90.00
#
_symmetry.space_group_name_H-M   'P 1'
#
loop_
_entity.id
_entity.type
_entity.pdbx_description
1 polymer ?
#
loop_
_entity_poly.entity_id
_entity_poly.type
_entity_poly.pdbx_seq_one_letter_code
_entity_poly.pdbx_strand_id
1 'polypeptide(L)' 'MVPGGPKDPDRWDKIKKIIKKVLIDGRESRYGSAYKRTLNYKGKVVEVTFQKLKDGVISISNAWVK' A
#
# COMPACT_ATOMS: atom_id res chain seq x y z
N MET A 1 -8.30 6.17 -11.46
CA MET A 1 -7.26 7.22 -11.42
C MET A 1 -6.73 7.28 -9.98
N VAL A 2 -5.43 7.08 -9.76
CA VAL A 2 -4.82 7.35 -8.44
C VAL A 2 -4.80 8.89 -8.27
N PRO A 3 -5.29 9.45 -7.15
CA PRO A 3 -5.33 10.90 -6.99
C PRO A 3 -3.91 11.49 -6.96
N GLY A 4 -3.73 12.60 -7.69
CA GLY A 4 -2.48 13.37 -7.73
C GLY A 4 -1.58 13.02 -8.92
N GLY A 5 -1.84 13.67 -10.06
CA GLY A 5 -0.97 13.58 -11.23
C GLY A 5 0.47 14.04 -10.93
N PRO A 6 1.43 13.82 -11.82
CA PRO A 6 2.85 14.07 -11.55
C PRO A 6 3.21 15.49 -11.08
N LYS A 7 2.35 16.47 -11.36
CA LYS A 7 2.51 17.88 -11.01
C LYS A 7 1.79 18.30 -9.72
N ASP A 8 1.09 17.38 -9.05
CA ASP A 8 0.42 17.66 -7.78
C ASP A 8 1.45 17.76 -6.65
N PRO A 9 1.59 18.92 -5.98
CA PRO A 9 2.57 19.09 -4.91
C PRO A 9 2.32 18.15 -3.73
N ASP A 10 1.07 17.75 -3.49
CA ASP A 10 0.69 16.85 -2.39
C ASP A 10 0.65 15.37 -2.80
N ARG A 11 1.15 15.04 -4.00
CA ARG A 11 1.06 13.68 -4.56
C ARG A 11 1.59 12.63 -3.59
N TRP A 12 2.74 12.88 -2.98
CA TRP A 12 3.36 11.92 -2.07
C TRP A 12 2.58 11.73 -0.77
N ASP A 13 1.98 12.78 -0.21
CA ASP A 13 1.11 12.65 0.97
C ASP A 13 -0.17 11.88 0.67
N LYS A 14 -0.75 12.10 -0.52
CA LYS A 14 -1.90 11.31 -0.99
C LYS A 14 -1.52 9.84 -1.17
N ILE A 15 -0.36 9.54 -1.76
CA ILE A 15 0.17 8.17 -1.91
C ILE A 15 0.38 7.51 -0.53
N LYS A 16 1.03 8.20 0.41
CA LYS A 16 1.26 7.69 1.78
C LYS A 16 -0.04 7.36 2.49
N LYS A 17 -1.07 8.21 2.36
CA LYS A 17 -2.41 7.96 2.93
C LYS A 17 -3.05 6.71 2.35
N ILE A 18 -2.93 6.48 1.04
CA ILE A 18 -3.46 5.28 0.39
C ILE A 18 -2.71 4.03 0.88
N ILE A 19 -1.37 4.07 0.93
CA ILE A 19 -0.57 2.95 1.43
C ILE A 19 -0.94 2.62 2.87
N LYS A 20 -1.07 3.62 3.76
CA LYS A 20 -1.55 3.42 5.13
C LYS A 20 -2.94 2.79 5.17
N LYS A 21 -3.87 3.22 4.32
CA LYS A 21 -5.21 2.64 4.24
C LYS A 21 -5.18 1.18 3.80
N VAL A 22 -4.37 0.84 2.80
CA VAL A 22 -4.18 -0.57 2.36
C VAL A 22 -3.58 -1.40 3.48
N LEU A 23 -2.64 -0.85 4.24
CA LEU A 23 -2.10 -1.53 5.41
C LEU A 23 -3.17 -1.71 6.48
N ILE A 24 -4.01 -0.74 6.82
CA ILE A 24 -5.00 -0.90 7.91
C ILE A 24 -6.18 -1.79 7.49
N ASP A 25 -6.77 -1.52 6.32
CA ASP A 25 -8.06 -2.11 5.91
C ASP A 25 -7.91 -3.25 4.90
N GLY A 26 -6.72 -3.43 4.34
CA GLY A 26 -6.49 -4.40 3.26
C GLY A 26 -6.47 -5.84 3.75
N ARG A 27 -6.87 -6.75 2.88
CA ARG A 27 -6.85 -8.19 3.16
C ARG A 27 -5.42 -8.72 3.06
N GLU A 28 -4.91 -9.28 4.15
CA GLU A 28 -3.57 -9.84 4.20
C GLU A 28 -3.50 -11.23 3.55
N SER A 29 -2.40 -11.50 2.84
CA SER A 29 -2.04 -12.83 2.33
C SER A 29 -0.52 -12.95 2.21
N ARG A 30 -0.02 -14.17 1.96
CA ARG A 30 1.41 -14.44 1.74
C ARG A 30 1.84 -13.99 0.33
N TYR A 31 3.08 -13.51 0.21
CA TYR A 31 3.75 -13.18 -1.04
C TYR A 31 5.18 -13.74 -1.02
N GLY A 32 5.33 -15.03 -1.34
CA GLY A 32 6.60 -15.75 -1.14
C GLY A 32 7.01 -15.75 0.34
N SER A 33 8.21 -15.25 0.63
CA SER A 33 8.70 -15.03 2.00
C SER A 33 8.13 -13.77 2.66
N ALA A 34 7.54 -12.86 1.89
CA ALA A 34 6.93 -11.62 2.38
C ALA A 34 5.43 -11.76 2.65
N TYR A 35 4.84 -10.68 3.15
CA TYR A 35 3.41 -10.48 3.26
C TYR A 35 2.93 -9.48 2.22
N LYS A 36 1.64 -9.54 1.90
CA LYS A 36 0.97 -8.50 1.14
C LYS A 36 -0.38 -8.18 1.72
N ARG A 37 -0.81 -6.93 1.55
CA ARG A 37 -2.20 -6.51 1.76
C ARG A 37 -2.73 -5.90 0.48
N THR A 38 -3.96 -6.26 0.12
CA THR A 38 -4.65 -5.70 -1.04
C THR A 38 -5.94 -5.02 -0.62
N LEU A 39 -6.25 -3.89 -1.28
CA LEU A 39 -7.49 -3.16 -1.07
C LEU A 39 -8.00 -2.61 -2.41
N ASN A 40 -9.30 -2.74 -2.67
CA ASN A 40 -9.94 -2.03 -3.76
C ASN A 40 -10.13 -0.56 -3.34
N TYR A 41 -9.37 0.33 -3.95
CA TYR A 41 -9.46 1.77 -3.74
C TYR A 41 -9.94 2.44 -5.04
N LYS A 42 -11.17 2.97 -5.01
CA LYS A 42 -11.79 3.68 -6.15
C LYS A 42 -11.78 2.85 -7.45
N GLY A 43 -12.12 1.57 -7.37
CA GLY A 43 -12.20 0.67 -8.52
C GLY A 43 -10.84 0.16 -9.02
N LYS A 44 -9.76 0.38 -8.26
CA LYS A 44 -8.42 -0.12 -8.56
C LYS A 44 -7.90 -0.94 -7.38
N VAL A 45 -7.26 -2.07 -7.67
CA VAL A 45 -6.67 -2.89 -6.62
C VAL A 45 -5.29 -2.34 -6.31
N VAL A 46 -5.09 -1.88 -5.08
CA VAL A 46 -3.77 -1.47 -4.59
C VAL A 46 -3.20 -2.63 -3.79
N GLU A 47 -1.98 -3.05 -4.12
CA GLU A 47 -1.24 -4.09 -3.42
C GLU A 47 -0.01 -3.48 -2.76
N VAL A 48 0.16 -3.71 -1.45
CA VAL A 48 1.36 -3.33 -0.70
C VAL A 48 2.03 -4.60 -0.21
N THR A 49 3.31 -4.78 -0.55
CA THR A 49 4.13 -5.89 -0.07
C THR A 49 5.07 -5.42 1.03
N PHE A 50 5.21 -6.22 2.08
CA PHE A 50 5.93 -5.83 3.28
C PHE A 50 6.49 -7.02 4.07
N GLN A 51 7.45 -6.72 4.93
CA GLN A 51 7.97 -7.62 5.96
C GLN A 51 7.46 -7.18 7.33
N LYS A 52 7.14 -8.16 8.18
CA LYS A 52 6.88 -7.90 9.60
C LYS A 52 8.21 -8.04 10.34
N LEU A 53 8.62 -6.98 11.01
CA LEU A 53 9.81 -6.95 11.85
C LEU A 53 9.42 -7.21 13.31
N LYS A 54 10.40 -7.12 14.21
CA LYS A 54 10.16 -7.17 15.66
C LYS A 54 9.27 -6.00 16.10
N ASP A 55 8.58 -6.18 17.21
CA ASP A 55 7.79 -5.14 17.88
C ASP A 55 6.64 -4.54 17.05
N GLY A 56 6.11 -5.34 16.11
CA GLY A 56 4.98 -4.92 15.27
C GLY A 56 5.33 -3.89 14.20
N VAL A 57 6.62 -3.57 14.02
CA VAL A 57 7.09 -2.69 12.95
C VAL A 57 6.92 -3.38 11.60
N ILE A 58 6.44 -2.65 10.60
CA ILE A 58 6.29 -3.15 9.23
C ILE A 58 7.27 -2.41 8.31
N SER A 59 8.09 -3.17 7.58
CA SER A 59 8.95 -2.64 6.53
C SER A 59 8.30 -2.83 5.17
N ILE A 60 7.93 -1.73 4.52
CA ILE A 60 7.27 -1.77 3.20
C ILE A 60 8.35 -2.00 2.14
N SER A 61 8.16 -3.03 1.33
CA SER A 61 9.05 -3.34 0.22
C SER A 61 8.58 -2.65 -1.06
N ASN A 62 7.29 -2.81 -1.42
CA ASN A 62 6.73 -2.19 -2.62
C ASN A 62 5.24 -1.86 -2.48
N ALA A 63 4.75 -0.96 -3.33
CA ALA A 63 3.32 -0.64 -3.45
C ALA A 63 2.95 -0.40 -4.91
N TRP A 64 1.93 -1.13 -5.42
CA TRP A 64 1.54 -1.11 -6.83
C TRP A 64 0.03 -1.00 -6.99
N VAL A 65 -0.40 -0.45 -8.13
CA VAL A 65 -1.78 -0.53 -8.59
C VAL A 65 -1.87 -1.64 -9.63
N LYS A 66 -2.82 -2.56 -9.46
CA LYS A 66 -3.19 -3.60 -10.43
C LYS A 66 -4.39 -3.20 -11.27
#